data_AF-A0A2N1HP19-F1
#
_entry.id   AF-A0A2N1HP19-F1
#
_cell.length_a   1.000
_cell.length_b   1.000
_cell.length_c   1.000
_cell.angle_alpha   90.00
_cell.angle_beta   90.00
_cell.angle_gamma   90.00
#
_symmetry.space_group_name_H-M   'P 1'
#
loop_
_entity.id
_entity.type
_entity.pdbx_description
1 polymer ?
#
loop_
_entity_poly.entity_id
_entity_poly.type
_entity_poly.pdbx_seq_one_letter_code
_entity_poly.pdbx_strand_id
1 'polypeptide(L)'
;MSQSSLWQLHTDTGDFAELCNALYQREISLIAKGDFSSAQSVQARLESLSYYITRTAHAMVTVIAQGHSPLLLDTHNASWSAKQGKQIPLSGQETEQECANIINWYLQKDIYVGLVVPVLLADHIIIDCIDRIDLDKQRIRTNVGGWFSLTIDELMHKGQETNKRLLKPNKKIMTSACTGHCWQGNNKQLPIIPTLRELLLSCSINWKNFKKPLAI
;
A
#
# COMPACT_ATOMS: atom_id res chain seq x y z
N MET A 1 20.02 12.18 31.33
CA MET A 1 20.22 12.13 29.88
C MET A 1 21.51 11.37 29.63
N SER A 2 21.45 10.16 29.06
CA SER A 2 22.66 9.41 28.70
C SER A 2 23.20 9.89 27.36
N GLN A 3 24.52 9.83 27.17
CA GLN A 3 25.19 10.23 25.92
C GLN A 3 24.63 9.52 24.67
N SER A 4 24.08 8.32 24.83
CA SER A 4 23.39 7.55 23.79
C SER A 4 22.11 8.23 23.25
N SER A 5 21.39 8.99 24.07
CA SER A 5 20.15 9.67 23.66
C SER A 5 20.40 10.84 22.69
N LEU A 6 21.58 11.47 22.75
CA LEU A 6 21.95 12.57 21.84
C LEU A 6 22.19 12.07 20.42
N TRP A 7 22.83 10.89 20.27
CA TRP A 7 23.10 10.31 18.95
C TRP A 7 21.83 9.77 18.27
N GLN A 8 20.89 9.22 19.05
CA GLN A 8 19.58 8.78 18.53
C GLN A 8 18.73 9.93 17.99
N LEU A 9 18.75 11.09 18.66
CA LEU A 9 18.06 12.28 18.15
C LEU A 9 18.61 12.72 16.78
N HIS A 10 19.94 12.67 16.63
CA HIS A 10 20.59 13.06 15.38
C HIS A 10 20.30 12.08 14.22
N THR A 11 20.26 10.77 14.48
CA THR A 11 19.92 9.77 13.45
C THR A 11 18.47 9.88 13.01
N ASP A 12 17.52 10.06 13.94
CA ASP A 12 16.10 10.20 13.60
C ASP A 12 15.84 11.49 12.80
N THR A 13 16.55 12.58 13.12
CA THR A 13 16.48 13.82 12.33
C THR A 13 17.13 13.70 10.95
N GLY A 14 18.20 12.90 10.83
CA GLY A 14 18.90 12.64 9.57
C GLY A 14 18.07 11.78 8.61
N ASP A 15 17.56 10.66 9.09
CA ASP A 15 16.72 9.74 8.31
C ASP A 15 15.42 10.43 7.86
N PHE A 16 14.82 11.22 8.73
CA PHE A 16 13.63 12.02 8.38
C PHE A 16 13.92 13.03 7.26
N ALA A 17 15.03 13.75 7.33
CA ALA A 17 15.41 14.73 6.32
C ALA A 17 15.73 14.05 4.97
N GLU A 18 16.46 12.93 4.99
CA GLU A 18 16.79 12.15 3.80
C GLU A 18 15.53 11.60 3.12
N LEU A 19 14.58 11.06 3.90
CA LEU A 19 13.29 10.63 3.39
C LEU A 19 12.51 11.77 2.75
N CYS A 20 12.47 12.94 3.38
CA CYS A 20 11.82 14.10 2.79
C CYS A 20 12.45 14.47 1.44
N ASN A 21 13.78 14.51 1.36
CA ASN A 21 14.50 14.82 0.11
C ASN A 21 14.19 13.81 -1.00
N ALA A 22 14.28 12.52 -0.70
CA ALA A 22 13.99 11.44 -1.65
C ALA A 22 12.54 11.48 -2.13
N LEU A 23 11.58 11.70 -1.22
CA LEU A 23 10.17 11.87 -1.58
C LEU A 23 9.94 13.12 -2.45
N TYR A 24 10.55 14.26 -2.12
CA TYR A 24 10.44 15.47 -2.95
C TYR A 24 10.98 15.24 -4.35
N GLN A 25 12.18 14.67 -4.47
CA GLN A 25 12.79 14.36 -5.76
C GLN A 25 11.87 13.50 -6.64
N ARG A 26 11.26 12.48 -6.04
CA ARG A 26 10.35 11.58 -6.73
C ARG A 26 9.05 12.26 -7.15
N GLU A 27 8.35 12.90 -6.21
CA GLU A 27 7.03 13.48 -6.46
C GLU A 27 7.10 14.69 -7.41
N ILE A 28 8.15 15.52 -7.30
CA ILE A 28 8.39 16.60 -8.27
C ILE A 28 8.62 16.04 -9.67
N SER A 29 9.40 14.95 -9.79
CA SER A 29 9.63 14.29 -11.08
C SER A 29 8.32 13.74 -11.67
N LEU A 30 7.42 13.20 -10.84
CA LEU A 30 6.10 12.73 -11.27
C LEU A 30 5.20 13.89 -11.71
N ILE A 31 5.21 15.01 -10.98
CA ILE A 31 4.45 16.21 -11.34
C ILE A 31 4.99 16.85 -12.63
N ALA A 32 6.31 16.85 -12.84
CA ALA A 32 6.91 17.41 -14.04
C ALA A 32 6.61 16.61 -15.31
N LYS A 33 6.44 15.30 -15.19
CA LYS A 33 6.19 14.37 -16.32
C LYS A 33 4.71 13.96 -16.48
N GLY A 34 3.86 14.36 -15.54
CA GLY A 34 2.47 13.93 -15.53
C GLY A 34 1.62 14.69 -16.55
N ASP A 35 0.56 14.02 -17.02
CA ASP A 35 -0.45 14.65 -17.88
C ASP A 35 -1.47 15.39 -17.00
N PHE A 36 -1.49 16.72 -17.09
CA PHE A 36 -2.41 17.56 -16.35
C PHE A 36 -3.33 18.32 -17.30
N SER A 37 -4.63 18.30 -17.01
CA SER A 37 -5.63 19.01 -17.80
C SER A 37 -5.53 20.54 -17.68
N SER A 38 -4.87 21.05 -16.64
CA SER A 38 -4.73 22.47 -16.37
C SER A 38 -3.54 22.79 -15.46
N ALA A 39 -3.05 24.03 -15.52
CA ALA A 39 -2.03 24.54 -14.59
C ALA A 39 -2.51 24.50 -13.12
N GLN A 40 -3.80 24.74 -12.89
CA GLN A 40 -4.42 24.69 -11.57
C GLN A 40 -4.31 23.30 -10.92
N SER A 41 -4.41 22.23 -11.72
CA SER A 41 -4.22 20.86 -11.23
C SER A 41 -2.79 20.61 -10.74
N VAL A 42 -1.79 21.20 -11.41
CA VAL A 42 -0.39 21.14 -10.98
C VAL A 42 -0.19 21.95 -9.71
N GLN A 43 -0.72 23.17 -9.65
CA GLN A 43 -0.64 24.05 -8.48
C GLN A 43 -1.24 23.39 -7.24
N ALA A 44 -2.45 22.81 -7.34
CA ALA A 44 -3.09 22.12 -6.23
C ALA A 44 -2.26 20.92 -5.70
N ARG A 45 -1.56 20.21 -6.59
CA ARG A 45 -0.63 19.16 -6.16
C ARG A 45 0.58 19.72 -5.42
N LEU A 46 1.19 20.79 -5.93
CA LEU A 46 2.34 21.44 -5.30
C LEU A 46 1.99 22.06 -3.94
N GLU A 47 0.81 22.69 -3.81
CA GLU A 47 0.31 23.29 -2.56
C GLU A 47 0.21 22.28 -1.42
N SER A 48 -0.21 21.06 -1.73
CA SER A 48 -0.37 19.99 -0.73
C SER A 48 0.87 19.10 -0.58
N LEU A 49 1.87 19.25 -1.45
CA LEU A 49 2.99 18.32 -1.56
C LEU A 49 3.82 18.25 -0.27
N SER A 50 4.21 19.39 0.28
CA SER A 50 5.02 19.46 1.50
C SER A 50 4.35 18.77 2.67
N TYR A 51 3.04 18.98 2.83
CA TYR A 51 2.26 18.34 3.88
C TYR A 51 2.30 16.81 3.77
N TYR A 52 2.01 16.26 2.59
CA TYR A 52 1.98 14.80 2.41
C TYR A 52 3.38 14.17 2.51
N ILE A 53 4.42 14.85 2.05
CA ILE A 53 5.81 14.37 2.18
C ILE A 53 6.21 14.31 3.64
N THR A 54 6.08 15.42 4.38
CA THR A 54 6.42 15.47 5.81
C THR A 54 5.64 14.43 6.61
N ARG A 55 4.34 14.30 6.33
CA ARG A 55 3.48 13.31 6.99
C ARG A 55 3.93 11.87 6.70
N THR A 56 4.29 11.58 5.44
CA THR A 56 4.72 10.22 5.04
C THR A 56 6.07 9.88 5.63
N ALA A 57 7.06 10.77 5.51
CA ALA A 57 8.38 10.58 6.09
C ALA A 57 8.32 10.36 7.61
N HIS A 58 7.55 11.18 8.33
CA HIS A 58 7.34 11.02 9.77
C HIS A 58 6.72 9.66 10.11
N ALA A 59 5.69 9.24 9.36
CA ALA A 59 5.04 7.96 9.58
C ALA A 59 6.00 6.77 9.34
N MET A 60 6.83 6.84 8.29
CA MET A 60 7.81 5.80 7.98
C MET A 60 8.86 5.65 9.08
N VAL A 61 9.43 6.76 9.58
CA VAL A 61 10.39 6.76 10.71
C VAL A 61 9.72 6.21 11.97
N THR A 62 8.52 6.68 12.30
CA THR A 62 7.80 6.27 13.52
C THR A 62 7.54 4.77 13.53
N VAL A 63 7.04 4.22 12.43
CA VAL A 63 6.71 2.78 12.33
C VAL A 63 7.95 1.90 12.48
N ILE A 64 9.11 2.37 12.02
CA ILE A 64 10.38 1.63 12.14
C ILE A 64 10.96 1.75 13.53
N ALA A 65 11.01 2.95 14.11
CA ALA A 65 11.47 3.18 15.48
C ALA A 65 10.66 2.35 16.49
N GLN A 66 9.37 2.15 16.25
CA GLN A 66 8.49 1.34 17.10
C GLN A 66 8.49 -0.17 16.76
N GLY A 67 9.21 -0.60 15.72
CA GLY A 67 9.26 -2.01 15.30
C GLY A 67 7.90 -2.55 14.81
N HIS A 68 7.05 -1.67 14.28
CA HIS A 68 5.69 -2.02 13.84
C HIS A 68 5.62 -2.58 12.43
N SER A 69 6.65 -2.37 11.60
CA SER A 69 6.77 -2.95 10.26
C SER A 69 7.87 -4.02 10.21
N PRO A 70 7.63 -5.17 9.54
CA PRO A 70 8.65 -6.17 9.27
C PRO A 70 9.49 -5.82 8.02
N LEU A 71 9.19 -4.72 7.33
CA LEU A 71 9.87 -4.31 6.11
C LEU A 71 11.12 -3.49 6.44
N LEU A 72 12.11 -3.55 5.54
CA LEU A 72 13.31 -2.73 5.67
C LEU A 72 13.06 -1.37 5.04
N LEU A 73 13.38 -0.31 5.76
CA LEU A 73 13.32 1.06 5.24
C LEU A 73 14.57 1.35 4.42
N ASP A 74 14.39 1.75 3.17
CA ASP A 74 15.43 2.38 2.36
C ASP A 74 15.20 3.89 2.39
N THR A 75 16.01 4.59 3.21
CA THR A 75 15.91 6.04 3.41
C THR A 75 16.26 6.83 2.15
N HIS A 76 17.25 6.37 1.38
CA HIS A 76 17.72 7.05 0.17
C HIS A 76 16.73 6.99 -0.99
N ASN A 77 15.99 5.88 -1.11
CA ASN A 77 14.96 5.73 -2.14
C ASN A 77 13.55 6.04 -1.62
N ALA A 78 13.42 6.38 -0.33
CA ALA A 78 12.14 6.52 0.38
C ALA A 78 11.16 5.38 0.06
N SER A 79 11.59 4.14 0.27
CA SER A 79 10.82 2.96 -0.09
C SER A 79 10.97 1.83 0.92
N TRP A 80 10.08 0.84 0.82
CA TRP A 80 10.17 -0.39 1.60
C TRP A 80 10.83 -1.49 0.78
N SER A 81 11.71 -2.25 1.41
CA SER A 81 12.44 -3.36 0.81
C SER A 81 12.13 -4.68 1.52
N ALA A 82 11.96 -5.74 0.71
CA ALA A 82 11.87 -7.13 1.15
C ALA A 82 12.23 -8.08 0.01
N LYS A 83 12.61 -9.32 0.34
CA LYS A 83 12.95 -10.34 -0.64
C LYS A 83 11.74 -10.71 -1.51
N GLN A 84 11.89 -10.57 -2.83
CA GLN A 84 10.85 -10.92 -3.80
C GLN A 84 10.89 -12.40 -4.18
N GLY A 85 9.71 -13.03 -4.18
CA GLY A 85 9.51 -14.41 -4.66
C GLY A 85 9.51 -14.52 -6.18
N LYS A 86 9.69 -15.73 -6.72
CA LYS A 86 9.66 -15.97 -8.18
C LYS A 86 8.27 -15.78 -8.79
N GLN A 87 7.22 -16.05 -8.01
CA GLN A 87 5.82 -15.99 -8.43
C GLN A 87 5.02 -15.10 -7.50
N ILE A 88 3.87 -14.61 -7.98
CA ILE A 88 2.91 -13.83 -7.20
C ILE A 88 2.41 -14.72 -6.04
N PRO A 89 2.33 -14.23 -4.79
CA PRO A 89 1.93 -15.03 -3.64
C PRO A 89 0.40 -15.24 -3.58
N LEU A 90 -0.19 -15.88 -4.59
CA LEU A 90 -1.62 -16.19 -4.67
C LEU A 90 -2.01 -17.53 -4.03
N SER A 91 -1.03 -18.34 -3.61
CA SER A 91 -1.30 -19.63 -2.97
C SER A 91 -2.30 -19.49 -1.82
N GLY A 92 -3.39 -20.24 -1.88
CA GLY A 92 -4.48 -20.12 -0.91
C GLY A 92 -5.63 -19.19 -1.32
N GLN A 93 -5.63 -18.67 -2.56
CA GLN A 93 -6.60 -17.69 -3.10
C GLN A 93 -6.91 -17.92 -4.59
N GLU A 94 -6.94 -19.18 -5.03
CA GLU A 94 -7.08 -19.57 -6.44
C GLU A 94 -8.30 -20.45 -6.68
N THR A 95 -8.71 -21.24 -5.68
CA THR A 95 -9.89 -22.11 -5.77
C THR A 95 -11.18 -21.39 -5.41
N GLU A 96 -12.32 -21.94 -5.82
CA GLU A 96 -13.65 -21.41 -5.49
C GLU A 96 -13.86 -21.33 -3.97
N GLN A 97 -13.47 -22.36 -3.23
CA GLN A 97 -13.57 -22.40 -1.77
C GLN A 97 -12.73 -21.29 -1.10
N GLU A 98 -11.57 -20.98 -1.67
CA GLU A 98 -10.73 -19.89 -1.19
C GLU A 98 -11.31 -18.52 -1.54
N CYS A 99 -11.94 -18.38 -2.70
CA CYS A 99 -12.69 -17.18 -3.06
C CYS A 99 -13.84 -16.92 -2.10
N ALA A 100 -14.59 -17.96 -1.71
CA ALA A 100 -15.61 -17.87 -0.66
C ALA A 100 -15.00 -17.42 0.69
N ASN A 101 -13.79 -17.86 1.02
CA ASN A 101 -13.08 -17.42 2.23
C ASN A 101 -12.64 -15.94 2.16
N ILE A 102 -12.30 -15.43 0.98
CA ILE A 102 -12.01 -14.00 0.77
C ILE A 102 -13.28 -13.18 0.98
N ILE A 103 -14.38 -13.57 0.34
CA ILE A 103 -15.70 -12.93 0.48
C ILE A 103 -16.11 -12.87 1.96
N ASN A 104 -16.06 -14.01 2.65
CA ASN A 104 -16.37 -14.09 4.08
C ASN A 104 -15.47 -13.19 4.94
N TRP A 105 -14.22 -12.95 4.54
CA TRP A 105 -13.34 -12.02 5.26
C TRP A 105 -13.82 -10.57 5.14
N TYR A 106 -14.27 -10.15 3.96
CA TYR A 106 -14.74 -8.79 3.68
C TYR A 106 -16.16 -8.49 4.19
N LEU A 107 -16.98 -9.52 4.41
CA LEU A 107 -18.35 -9.37 4.95
C LEU A 107 -18.40 -9.38 6.49
N GLN A 108 -17.26 -9.49 7.16
CA GLN A 108 -17.21 -9.47 8.63
C GLN A 108 -17.48 -8.08 9.21
N LYS A 109 -18.09 -8.04 10.40
CA LYS A 109 -18.50 -6.80 11.07
C LYS A 109 -17.35 -5.85 11.43
N ASP A 110 -16.12 -6.35 11.46
CA ASP A 110 -14.91 -5.60 11.78
C ASP A 110 -14.24 -4.98 10.55
N ILE A 111 -14.87 -5.07 9.37
CA ILE A 111 -14.45 -4.36 8.15
C ILE A 111 -15.04 -2.96 8.16
N TYR A 112 -14.20 -1.94 7.94
CA TYR A 112 -14.59 -0.54 8.05
C TYR A 112 -13.92 0.33 6.97
N VAL A 113 -14.47 1.53 6.74
CA VAL A 113 -13.92 2.54 5.82
C VAL A 113 -12.58 3.05 6.34
N GLY A 114 -11.55 3.00 5.50
CA GLY A 114 -10.17 3.34 5.81
C GLY A 114 -9.28 2.11 6.05
N LEU A 115 -9.85 0.90 6.10
CA LEU A 115 -9.05 -0.32 6.22
C LEU A 115 -8.17 -0.53 4.98
N VAL A 116 -6.87 -0.76 5.21
CA VAL A 116 -5.90 -1.03 4.14
C VAL A 116 -6.05 -2.46 3.64
N VAL A 117 -6.19 -2.61 2.33
CA VAL A 117 -6.48 -3.88 1.67
C VAL A 117 -5.63 -4.04 0.41
N PRO A 118 -5.18 -5.27 0.08
CA PRO A 118 -4.41 -5.52 -1.12
C PRO A 118 -5.33 -5.75 -2.32
N VAL A 119 -4.95 -5.13 -3.45
CA VAL A 119 -5.63 -5.29 -4.74
C VAL A 119 -4.63 -5.87 -5.73
N LEU A 120 -4.91 -7.06 -6.24
CA LEU A 120 -4.18 -7.65 -7.36
C LEU A 120 -4.50 -6.87 -8.63
N LEU A 121 -3.46 -6.45 -9.34
CA LEU A 121 -3.52 -5.96 -10.71
C LEU A 121 -2.97 -7.05 -11.66
N ALA A 122 -2.72 -6.72 -12.94
CA ALA A 122 -2.28 -7.70 -13.94
C ALA A 122 -0.94 -8.38 -13.58
N ASP A 123 0.01 -7.63 -13.07
CA ASP A 123 1.42 -8.03 -12.88
C ASP A 123 1.95 -7.77 -11.46
N HIS A 124 1.24 -7.03 -10.62
CA HIS A 124 1.65 -6.71 -9.26
C HIS A 124 0.45 -6.57 -8.32
N ILE A 125 0.74 -6.40 -7.03
CA ILE A 125 -0.27 -6.14 -6.00
C ILE A 125 -0.03 -4.73 -5.49
N ILE A 126 -1.09 -3.94 -5.36
CA ILE A 126 -1.04 -2.62 -4.72
C ILE A 126 -1.71 -2.68 -3.35
N ILE A 127 -1.39 -1.74 -2.48
CA ILE A 127 -2.20 -1.46 -1.29
C ILE A 127 -3.14 -0.32 -1.58
N ASP A 128 -4.39 -0.48 -1.19
CA ASP A 128 -5.42 0.54 -1.27
C ASP A 128 -6.18 0.57 0.06
N CYS A 129 -7.17 1.45 0.19
CA CYS A 129 -8.05 1.45 1.35
C CYS A 129 -9.52 1.42 0.94
N ILE A 130 -10.35 0.77 1.75
CA ILE A 130 -11.80 0.78 1.59
C ILE A 130 -12.29 2.21 1.79
N ASP A 131 -13.03 2.77 0.82
CA ASP A 131 -13.60 4.11 0.94
C ASP A 131 -15.13 4.10 0.99
N ARG A 132 -15.79 3.00 0.58
CA ARG A 132 -17.23 2.76 0.73
C ARG A 132 -17.55 1.27 0.93
N ILE A 133 -18.62 1.00 1.68
CA ILE A 133 -19.19 -0.34 1.89
C ILE A 133 -20.68 -0.27 1.55
N ASP A 134 -21.15 -1.17 0.69
CA ASP A 134 -22.55 -1.28 0.26
C ASP A 134 -23.02 -2.70 0.59
N LEU A 135 -23.64 -2.84 1.76
CA LEU A 135 -24.10 -4.13 2.29
C LEU A 135 -25.32 -4.65 1.53
N ASP A 136 -26.17 -3.75 1.00
CA ASP A 136 -27.37 -4.14 0.25
C ASP A 136 -26.99 -4.88 -1.04
N LYS A 137 -25.95 -4.41 -1.73
CA LYS A 137 -25.43 -5.00 -2.96
C LYS A 137 -24.21 -5.90 -2.74
N GLN A 138 -23.84 -6.18 -1.49
CA GLN A 138 -22.70 -7.03 -1.13
C GLN A 138 -21.42 -6.62 -1.89
N ARG A 139 -21.05 -5.35 -1.84
CA ARG A 139 -19.90 -4.82 -2.57
C ARG A 139 -19.14 -3.79 -1.76
N ILE A 140 -17.84 -3.67 -2.01
CA ILE A 140 -16.99 -2.68 -1.39
C ILE A 140 -16.27 -1.86 -2.45
N ARG A 141 -15.98 -0.61 -2.14
CA ARG A 141 -15.19 0.27 -3.00
C ARG A 141 -13.85 0.55 -2.33
N THR A 142 -12.77 0.43 -3.08
CA THR A 142 -11.47 0.97 -2.68
C THR A 142 -11.17 2.24 -3.48
N ASN A 143 -10.30 3.09 -2.95
CA ASN A 143 -10.11 4.43 -3.47
C ASN A 143 -9.58 4.46 -4.92
N VAL A 144 -8.62 3.60 -5.26
CA VAL A 144 -7.99 3.49 -6.58
C VAL A 144 -8.55 2.29 -7.36
N GLY A 145 -8.84 1.19 -6.65
CA GLY A 145 -9.34 -0.05 -7.22
C GLY A 145 -10.77 0.02 -7.75
N GLY A 146 -11.61 0.92 -7.20
CA GLY A 146 -13.01 1.05 -7.58
C GLY A 146 -13.90 0.02 -6.88
N TRP A 147 -15.04 -0.31 -7.48
CA TRP A 147 -16.02 -1.24 -6.90
C TRP A 147 -15.64 -2.70 -7.13
N PHE A 148 -15.77 -3.50 -6.07
CA PHE A 148 -15.61 -4.95 -6.06
C PHE A 148 -16.87 -5.58 -5.48
N SER A 149 -17.48 -6.47 -6.26
CA SER A 149 -18.56 -7.33 -5.79
C SER A 149 -18.00 -8.46 -4.94
N LEU A 150 -18.73 -8.81 -3.88
CA LEU A 150 -18.38 -9.89 -2.96
C LEU A 150 -19.22 -11.13 -3.26
N THR A 151 -19.31 -11.49 -4.55
CA THR A 151 -19.96 -12.71 -5.06
C THR A 151 -18.91 -13.64 -5.66
N ILE A 152 -19.15 -14.96 -5.59
CA ILE A 152 -18.20 -15.98 -6.08
C ILE A 152 -18.00 -15.84 -7.59
N ASP A 153 -19.10 -15.66 -8.32
CA ASP A 153 -19.08 -15.56 -9.78
C ASP A 153 -18.20 -14.41 -10.26
N GLU A 154 -18.28 -13.23 -9.62
CA GLU A 154 -17.45 -12.09 -10.03
C GLU A 154 -15.97 -12.23 -9.63
N LEU A 155 -15.66 -12.96 -8.55
CA LEU A 155 -14.27 -13.23 -8.15
C LEU A 155 -13.58 -14.24 -9.07
N MET A 156 -14.36 -15.17 -9.66
CA MET A 156 -13.88 -16.27 -10.50
C MET A 156 -13.95 -15.97 -12.01
N HIS A 157 -15.02 -15.29 -12.46
CA HIS A 157 -15.37 -15.17 -13.88
C HIS A 157 -15.06 -13.81 -14.53
N LYS A 158 -14.26 -12.94 -13.90
CA LYS A 158 -13.70 -11.78 -14.59
C LYS A 158 -12.58 -12.18 -15.56
N GLY A 159 -13.00 -12.89 -16.61
CA GLY A 159 -12.40 -12.77 -17.93
C GLY A 159 -12.65 -11.36 -18.46
N GLN A 160 -11.55 -10.67 -18.79
CA GLN A 160 -11.45 -9.56 -19.74
C GLN A 160 -11.83 -8.13 -19.31
N GLU A 161 -12.84 -7.85 -18.47
CA GLU A 161 -13.25 -6.43 -18.27
C GLU A 161 -12.61 -5.66 -17.10
N THR A 162 -12.15 -6.33 -16.04
CA THR A 162 -11.34 -5.65 -15.01
C THR A 162 -10.21 -6.54 -14.53
N ASN A 163 -8.97 -6.23 -14.91
CA ASN A 163 -7.74 -6.88 -14.46
C ASN A 163 -7.42 -6.59 -12.97
N LYS A 164 -8.44 -6.50 -12.12
CA LYS A 164 -8.32 -6.14 -10.70
C LYS A 164 -9.09 -7.12 -9.82
N ARG A 165 -8.48 -7.59 -8.74
CA ARG A 165 -9.11 -8.50 -7.78
C ARG A 165 -8.72 -8.15 -6.34
N LEU A 166 -9.69 -8.15 -5.42
CA LEU A 166 -9.38 -8.06 -3.99
C LEU A 166 -8.74 -9.34 -3.49
N LEU A 167 -7.69 -9.22 -2.70
CA LEU A 167 -7.04 -10.34 -2.05
C LEU A 167 -7.27 -10.29 -0.55
N LYS A 168 -7.43 -11.44 0.09
CA LYS A 168 -7.40 -11.52 1.55
C LYS A 168 -6.00 -11.14 2.06
N PRO A 169 -5.86 -10.16 2.96
CA PRO A 169 -4.56 -9.77 3.50
C PRO A 169 -3.85 -10.92 4.19
N ASN A 170 -2.57 -11.12 3.85
CA ASN A 170 -1.65 -11.95 4.61
C ASN A 170 -0.24 -11.34 4.53
N LYS A 171 0.70 -11.81 5.36
CA LYS A 171 2.05 -11.23 5.42
C LYS A 171 2.74 -11.20 4.05
N LYS A 172 2.70 -12.27 3.26
CA LYS A 172 3.36 -12.33 1.94
C LYS A 172 2.73 -11.33 0.96
N ILE A 173 1.40 -11.30 0.88
CA ILE A 173 0.65 -10.39 0.01
C ILE A 173 0.89 -8.94 0.39
N MET A 174 0.76 -8.60 1.68
CA MET A 174 0.98 -7.24 2.16
C MET A 174 2.44 -6.81 1.98
N THR A 175 3.41 -7.70 2.22
CA THR A 175 4.83 -7.41 1.95
C THR A 175 5.05 -7.12 0.48
N SER A 176 4.55 -7.96 -0.41
CA SER A 176 4.68 -7.76 -1.85
C SER A 176 4.05 -6.45 -2.32
N ALA A 177 2.87 -6.11 -1.78
CA ALA A 177 2.18 -4.88 -2.11
C ALA A 177 2.92 -3.62 -1.61
N CYS A 178 3.38 -3.62 -0.36
CA CYS A 178 4.11 -2.48 0.22
C CYS A 178 5.50 -2.25 -0.39
N THR A 179 6.10 -3.28 -0.97
CA THR A 179 7.47 -3.23 -1.55
C THR A 179 7.46 -3.18 -3.07
N GLY A 180 6.28 -3.11 -3.69
CA GLY A 180 6.16 -2.95 -5.12
C GLY A 180 6.55 -4.17 -5.95
N HIS A 181 6.59 -5.38 -5.37
CA HIS A 181 6.99 -6.58 -6.10
C HIS A 181 6.12 -6.77 -7.36
N CYS A 182 6.77 -7.09 -8.48
CA CYS A 182 6.13 -7.20 -9.79
C CYS A 182 6.56 -8.48 -10.52
N TRP A 183 5.69 -9.06 -11.33
CA TRP A 183 5.91 -10.31 -12.03
C TRP A 183 5.38 -10.29 -13.46
N GLN A 184 6.10 -10.96 -14.35
CA GLN A 184 5.67 -11.17 -15.73
C GLN A 184 5.98 -12.60 -16.14
N GLY A 185 4.99 -13.33 -16.65
CA GLY A 185 5.18 -14.70 -17.15
C GLY A 185 5.83 -15.64 -16.13
N ASN A 186 5.37 -15.63 -14.88
CA ASN A 186 5.93 -16.42 -13.76
C ASN A 186 7.40 -16.11 -13.39
N ASN A 187 7.91 -14.96 -13.81
CA ASN A 187 9.24 -14.48 -13.42
C ASN A 187 9.13 -13.16 -12.65
N LYS A 188 10.03 -12.98 -11.68
CA LYS A 188 10.18 -11.71 -10.95
C LYS A 188 10.67 -10.62 -11.91
N GLN A 189 10.09 -9.44 -11.79
CA GLN A 189 10.53 -8.21 -12.46
C GLN A 189 11.08 -7.23 -11.43
N LEU A 190 11.65 -6.12 -11.92
CA LEU A 190 12.03 -5.01 -11.06
C LEU A 190 10.79 -4.49 -10.31
N PRO A 191 10.88 -4.23 -8.99
CA PRO A 191 9.78 -3.66 -8.24
C PRO A 191 9.33 -2.30 -8.78
N ILE A 192 8.02 -2.09 -8.77
CA ILE A 192 7.38 -0.81 -9.08
C ILE A 192 7.38 0.03 -7.81
N ILE A 193 7.93 1.24 -7.86
CA ILE A 193 7.98 2.11 -6.68
C ILE A 193 6.55 2.46 -6.22
N PRO A 194 6.16 2.17 -4.97
CA PRO A 194 4.85 2.55 -4.46
C PRO A 194 4.65 4.07 -4.45
N THR A 195 3.44 4.50 -4.78
CA THR A 195 3.05 5.93 -4.75
C THR A 195 3.15 6.52 -3.34
N LEU A 196 3.18 7.85 -3.22
CA LEU A 196 3.18 8.52 -1.92
C LEU A 196 1.99 8.09 -1.05
N ARG A 197 0.82 7.90 -1.67
CA ARG A 197 -0.38 7.39 -0.99
C ARG A 197 -0.15 5.99 -0.45
N GLU A 198 0.38 5.07 -1.26
CA GLU A 198 0.66 3.70 -0.83
C GLU A 198 1.69 3.69 0.30
N LEU A 199 2.77 4.46 0.20
CA LEU A 199 3.74 4.59 1.29
C LEU A 199 3.07 5.06 2.59
N LEU A 200 2.19 6.06 2.54
CA LEU A 200 1.47 6.50 3.73
C LEU A 200 0.52 5.43 4.27
N LEU A 201 -0.24 4.75 3.40
CA LEU A 201 -1.13 3.65 3.80
C LEU A 201 -0.34 2.50 4.44
N SER A 202 0.84 2.18 3.92
CA SER A 202 1.68 1.10 4.45
C SER A 202 2.07 1.32 5.91
N CYS A 203 2.19 2.57 6.34
CA CYS A 203 2.50 2.95 7.72
C CYS A 203 1.33 2.73 8.68
N SER A 204 0.10 2.57 8.18
CA SER A 204 -1.09 2.32 9.00
C SER A 204 -1.42 0.83 9.17
N ILE A 205 -0.64 -0.05 8.56
CA ILE A 205 -0.88 -1.50 8.58
C ILE A 205 -0.50 -2.09 9.93
N ASN A 206 -1.45 -2.76 10.56
CA ASN A 206 -1.17 -3.61 11.71
C ASN A 206 -0.75 -5.02 11.24
N TRP A 207 0.56 -5.28 11.20
CA TRP A 207 1.13 -6.56 10.76
C TRP A 207 0.82 -7.76 11.67
N LYS A 208 0.26 -7.51 12.86
CA LYS A 208 -0.24 -8.54 13.79
C LYS A 208 -1.73 -8.85 13.53
N ASN A 209 -2.50 -7.88 13.04
CA ASN A 209 -3.92 -8.05 12.74
C ASN A 209 -4.38 -7.11 11.61
N PHE A 210 -4.47 -7.63 10.39
CA PHE A 210 -4.85 -6.87 9.19
C PHE A 210 -6.29 -6.35 9.16
N LYS A 211 -7.09 -6.58 10.19
CA LYS A 211 -8.44 -6.01 10.32
C LYS A 211 -8.50 -4.79 11.21
N LYS A 212 -7.39 -4.45 11.87
CA LYS A 212 -7.31 -3.29 12.75
C LYS A 212 -6.30 -2.31 12.19
N PRO A 213 -6.50 -1.01 12.36
CA PRO A 213 -5.44 -0.06 12.04
C PRO A 213 -4.30 -0.25 13.03
N LEU A 214 -3.09 0.16 12.63
CA LEU A 214 -2.00 0.33 13.57
C LEU A 214 -2.37 1.47 14.52
N ALA A 215 -2.38 1.20 15.82
CA ALA A 215 -2.51 2.24 16.84
C ALA A 215 -1.13 2.89 17.00
N ILE A 216 -0.96 4.07 16.40
CA ILE A 216 0.22 4.93 16.57
C ILE A 216 -0.20 6.13 17.42
#